data_AF-A0A2N2SCX7-F1
#
_entry.id   AF-A0A2N2SCX7-F1
#
_cell.length_a   1.000
_cell.length_b   1.000
_cell.length_c   1.000
_cell.angle_alpha   90.00
_cell.angle_beta   90.00
_cell.angle_gamma   90.00
#
_symmetry.space_group_name_H-M   'P 1'
#
loop_
_entity.id
_entity.type
_entity.pdbx_description
1 polymer ?
#
loop_
_entity_poly.entity_id
_entity_poly.type
_entity_poly.pdbx_seq_one_letter_code
_entity_poly.pdbx_strand_id
1 'polypeptide(L)'
;AALAMVVWGALQSVATVFNAADASMGLMASINLVAILLLSGTVAKLTKDYLEQRRAGLTPHFHAAKYPELKGEFDPTIWTER
;
A
#
# COMPACT_ATOMS: atom_id res chain seq x y z
N ALA A 1 20.31 18.67 8.31
CA ALA A 1 20.33 17.37 7.58
C ALA A 1 20.29 17.56 6.07
N ALA A 2 19.24 18.16 5.50
CA ALA A 2 19.12 18.33 4.04
C ALA A 2 20.28 19.12 3.38
N LEU A 3 20.74 20.21 4.00
CA LEU A 3 21.87 21.00 3.47
C LEU A 3 23.21 20.21 3.45
N ALA A 4 23.40 19.26 4.36
CA ALA A 4 24.60 18.42 4.40
C ALA A 4 24.62 17.40 3.24
N MET A 5 23.45 16.89 2.84
CA MET A 5 23.31 16.00 1.68
C MET A 5 23.63 16.72 0.37
N VAL A 6 23.35 18.02 0.27
CA VAL A 6 23.68 18.83 -0.90
C VAL A 6 25.20 18.98 -1.04
N VAL A 7 25.89 19.33 0.05
CA VAL A 7 27.36 19.46 0.05
C VAL A 7 28.02 18.10 -0.20
N TRP A 8 27.52 17.02 0.39
CA TRP A 8 28.02 15.67 0.15
C TRP A 8 27.81 15.23 -1.30
N GLY A 9 26.61 15.44 -1.85
CA GLY A 9 26.28 15.10 -3.24
C GLY A 9 27.14 15.85 -4.26
N ALA A 10 27.48 17.11 -4.00
CA ALA A 10 28.36 17.90 -4.87
C ALA A 10 29.82 17.42 -4.90
N LEU A 11 30.25 16.66 -3.88
CA LEU A 11 31.61 16.11 -3.77
C LEU A 11 31.71 14.66 -4.28
N GLN A 12 30.58 13.97 -4.47
CA GLN A 12 30.56 12.57 -4.90
C GLN A 12 30.38 12.43 -6.42
N SER A 13 30.86 11.30 -6.95
CA SER A 13 30.62 10.97 -8.36
C SER A 13 29.13 10.74 -8.60
N VAL A 14 28.68 11.09 -9.80
CA VAL A 14 27.30 10.86 -10.26
C VAL A 14 26.89 9.39 -10.01
N ALA A 15 27.75 8.44 -10.39
CA ALA A 15 27.51 7.02 -10.19
C ALA A 15 27.27 6.64 -8.72
N THR A 16 28.04 7.20 -7.78
CA THR A 16 27.89 6.89 -6.35
C THR A 16 26.55 7.39 -5.79
N VAL A 17 26.11 8.58 -6.20
CA VAL A 17 24.82 9.15 -5.75
C VAL A 17 23.65 8.35 -6.31
N PHE A 18 23.70 7.98 -7.59
CA PHE A 18 22.68 7.13 -8.21
C PHE A 18 22.62 5.74 -7.56
N ASN A 19 23.77 5.09 -7.31
CA ASN A 19 23.79 3.80 -6.62
C ASN A 19 23.17 3.88 -5.21
N ALA A 20 23.40 4.97 -4.47
CA ALA A 20 22.77 5.18 -3.16
C ALA A 20 21.26 5.44 -3.26
N ALA A 21 20.83 6.18 -4.29
CA ALA A 21 19.41 6.39 -4.58
C ALA A 21 18.71 5.08 -4.98
N ASP A 22 19.34 4.27 -5.84
CA ASP A 22 18.82 2.97 -6.28
C ASP A 22 18.70 1.99 -5.12
N ALA A 23 19.70 1.94 -4.23
CA ALA A 23 19.62 1.14 -3.01
C ALA A 23 18.46 1.58 -2.10
N SER A 24 18.25 2.90 -1.97
CA SER A 24 17.14 3.45 -1.18
C SER A 24 15.78 3.14 -1.81
N MET A 25 15.68 3.22 -3.14
CA MET A 25 14.49 2.87 -3.91
C MET A 25 14.18 1.39 -3.77
N GLY A 26 15.19 0.52 -3.87
CA GLY A 26 15.05 -0.92 -3.64
C GLY A 26 14.55 -1.24 -2.23
N LEU A 27 15.09 -0.57 -1.21
CA LEU A 27 14.64 -0.75 0.17
C LEU A 27 13.16 -0.37 0.33
N MET A 28 12.77 0.81 -0.14
CA MET A 28 11.37 1.27 -0.11
C MET A 28 10.43 0.31 -0.85
N ALA A 29 10.82 -0.10 -2.06
CA ALA A 29 10.06 -1.04 -2.87
C ALA A 29 9.92 -2.40 -2.17
N SER A 30 10.99 -2.90 -1.52
CA SER A 30 10.95 -4.18 -0.82
C SER A 30 9.97 -4.18 0.36
N ILE A 31 9.94 -3.10 1.15
CA ILE A 31 9.01 -2.95 2.28
C ILE A 31 7.57 -2.93 1.77
N ASN A 32 7.29 -2.13 0.74
CA ASN A 32 5.96 -2.07 0.14
C ASN A 32 5.54 -3.40 -0.49
N LEU A 33 6.47 -4.11 -1.14
CA LEU A 33 6.19 -5.41 -1.73
C LEU A 33 5.81 -6.44 -0.65
N VAL A 34 6.56 -6.49 0.46
CA VAL A 34 6.23 -7.36 1.60
C VAL A 34 4.84 -7.02 2.16
N ALA A 35 4.53 -5.73 2.33
CA ALA A 35 3.21 -5.29 2.79
C ALA A 35 2.08 -5.77 1.85
N ILE A 36 2.25 -5.62 0.54
CA ILE A 36 1.28 -6.09 -0.46
C ILE A 36 1.13 -7.61 -0.40
N LEU A 37 2.22 -8.37 -0.22
CA LEU A 37 2.16 -9.83 -0.10
C LEU A 37 1.38 -10.26 1.15
N LEU A 38 1.59 -9.60 2.29
CA LEU A 38 0.83 -9.85 3.52
C LEU A 38 -0.66 -9.52 3.36
N LEU A 39 -0.99 -8.44 2.64
CA LEU A 39 -2.36 -8.00 2.38
C LEU A 39 -3.06 -8.77 1.25
N SER A 40 -2.32 -9.56 0.45
CA SER A 40 -2.82 -10.21 -0.77
C SER A 40 -4.07 -11.06 -0.54
N GLY A 41 -4.16 -11.77 0.60
CA GLY A 41 -5.33 -12.57 0.95
C GLY A 41 -6.58 -11.73 1.17
N THR A 42 -6.45 -10.61 1.87
CA THR A 42 -7.54 -9.64 2.10
C THR A 42 -7.98 -8.99 0.79
N VAL A 43 -7.02 -8.52 -0.01
CA VAL A 43 -7.29 -7.89 -1.31
C VAL A 43 -8.00 -8.86 -2.25
N ALA A 44 -7.58 -10.13 -2.31
CA ALA A 44 -8.21 -11.13 -3.16
C ALA A 44 -9.67 -11.39 -2.76
N LYS A 45 -9.96 -11.52 -1.45
CA LYS A 45 -11.33 -11.69 -0.94
C LYS A 45 -12.22 -10.51 -1.31
N LEU A 46 -11.77 -9.28 -1.00
CA LEU A 46 -12.49 -8.04 -1.29
C LEU A 46 -12.74 -7.86 -2.79
N THR A 47 -11.73 -8.14 -3.61
CA THR A 47 -11.84 -8.04 -5.07
C THR A 47 -12.85 -9.03 -5.60
N LYS A 48 -12.87 -10.25 -5.08
CA LYS A 48 -13.84 -11.27 -5.48
C LYS A 48 -15.28 -10.84 -5.13
N ASP A 49 -15.53 -10.39 -3.91
CA ASP A 49 -16.84 -9.90 -3.47
C ASP A 49 -17.30 -8.70 -4.32
N TYR A 50 -16.41 -7.75 -4.59
CA TYR A 50 -16.68 -6.63 -5.49
C TYR A 50 -17.10 -7.10 -6.90
N LEU A 51 -16.36 -8.06 -7.47
CA LEU A 51 -16.65 -8.60 -8.79
C LEU A 51 -17.95 -9.40 -8.81
N GLU A 52 -18.27 -10.15 -7.75
CA GLU A 52 -19.53 -10.89 -7.61
C GLU A 52 -20.73 -9.95 -7.53
N GLN A 53 -20.66 -8.89 -6.70
CA GLN A 53 -21.70 -7.87 -6.61
C GLN A 53 -21.92 -7.17 -7.95
N ARG A 54 -20.82 -6.80 -8.63
CA ARG A 54 -20.88 -6.19 -9.97
C ARG A 54 -21.51 -7.12 -11.00
N ARG A 55 -21.20 -8.43 -10.96
CA ARG A 55 -21.79 -9.44 -11.87
C ARG A 55 -23.27 -9.66 -11.60
N ALA A 56 -23.71 -9.53 -10.36
CA ALA A 56 -25.11 -9.60 -9.96
C ALA A 56 -25.92 -8.34 -10.35
N GLY A 57 -25.28 -7.34 -10.98
CA GLY A 57 -25.92 -6.07 -11.34
C GLY A 57 -26.18 -5.16 -10.14
N LEU A 58 -25.63 -5.48 -8.96
CA LEU A 58 -25.73 -4.67 -7.76
C LEU A 58 -24.68 -3.57 -7.79
N THR A 59 -24.99 -2.43 -7.16
CA THR A 59 -23.98 -1.41 -6.85
C THR A 59 -23.03 -1.99 -5.81
N PRO A 60 -21.72 -2.15 -6.12
CA PRO A 60 -20.80 -2.76 -5.18
C PRO A 60 -20.67 -1.91 -3.91
N HIS A 61 -20.94 -2.50 -2.76
CA HIS A 61 -20.87 -1.85 -1.46
C HIS A 61 -20.11 -2.72 -0.45
N PHE A 62 -19.11 -2.13 0.19
CA PHE A 62 -18.30 -2.82 1.18
C PHE A 62 -19.07 -2.92 2.50
N HIS A 63 -19.32 -4.15 2.95
CA HIS A 63 -19.98 -4.42 4.21
C HIS A 63 -18.96 -4.89 5.24
N ALA A 64 -18.51 -3.99 6.10
CA ALA A 64 -17.55 -4.27 7.17
C ALA A 64 -17.96 -5.47 8.06
N ALA A 65 -19.26 -5.67 8.27
CA ALA A 65 -19.79 -6.79 9.06
C ALA A 65 -19.49 -8.18 8.46
N LYS A 66 -19.25 -8.28 7.14
CA LYS A 66 -18.90 -9.54 6.46
C LYS A 66 -17.44 -9.97 6.65
N TYR A 67 -16.60 -9.08 7.19
CA TYR A 67 -15.16 -9.30 7.34
C TYR A 67 -14.74 -9.07 8.81
N PRO A 68 -15.14 -9.96 9.74
CA PRO A 68 -14.79 -9.83 11.15
C PRO A 68 -13.28 -9.83 11.40
N GLU A 69 -12.49 -10.46 10.52
CA GLU A 69 -11.03 -10.48 10.60
C GLU A 69 -10.37 -9.12 10.33
N LEU A 70 -11.11 -8.16 9.76
CA LEU A 70 -10.62 -6.80 9.52
C LEU A 70 -11.06 -5.82 10.61
N LYS A 71 -11.83 -6.27 11.62
CA LYS A 71 -12.29 -5.40 12.71
C LYS A 71 -11.09 -4.87 13.52
N GLY A 72 -11.01 -3.55 13.63
CA GLY A 72 -9.91 -2.86 14.32
C GLY A 72 -8.76 -2.41 13.42
N GLU A 73 -8.70 -2.90 12.17
CA GLU A 73 -7.71 -2.49 11.16
C GLU A 73 -8.17 -1.25 10.37
N PHE A 74 -9.43 -0.85 10.50
CA PHE A 74 -10.01 0.33 9.84
C PHE A 74 -11.09 0.98 10.72
N ASP A 75 -11.33 2.27 10.50
CA ASP A 75 -12.39 3.00 11.18
C ASP A 75 -13.77 2.54 10.64
N PRO A 76 -14.61 1.91 11.48
CA PRO A 76 -15.89 1.37 11.04
C PRO A 76 -16.88 2.47 10.65
N THR A 77 -16.65 3.72 11.04
CA THR A 77 -17.55 4.85 10.76
C THR A 77 -17.48 5.34 9.32
N ILE A 78 -16.41 5.03 8.59
CA ILE A 78 -16.20 5.46 7.20
C ILE A 78 -17.16 4.74 6.24
N TRP A 79 -17.53 3.49 6.56
CA TRP A 79 -18.30 2.61 5.68
C TRP A 79 -19.65 2.17 6.30
N THR A 80 -20.11 2.85 7.36
CA THR A 80 -21.44 2.63 7.93
C THR A 80 -22.52 3.32 7.09
N GLU A 81 -23.50 2.54 6.66
CA GLU A 81 -24.76 3.08 6.12
C GLU A 81 -25.45 3.91 7.22
N ARG A 82 -25.89 5.12 6.87
CA ARG A 82 -26.81 5.92 7.69
C ARG A 82 -28.24 5.44 7.49
#